data_AF-A0A212SEU2-F1
#
_entry.id   AF-A0A212SEU2-F1
#
_cell.length_a   1.000
_cell.length_b   1.000
_cell.length_c   1.000
_cell.angle_alpha   90.00
_cell.angle_beta   90.00
_cell.angle_gamma   90.00
#
_symmetry.space_group_name_H-M   'P 1'
#
loop_
_entity.id
_entity.type
_entity.pdbx_description
1 polymer ?
#
loop_
_entity_poly.entity_id
_entity_poly.type
_entity_poly.pdbx_seq_one_letter_code
_entity_poly.pdbx_strand_id
1 'polypeptide(L)'
;MKMSSHAVRAQRVEPCASLDDFPTPCWGARALVEEVLAQTDIGVPQGRVSEPASNRGYMSRTLKEYWPAVTTADIFDYRADPETIDPQDFVADFLAPGDTPAASAEIVISNPPFTAAAAFIARALALPDWRLVAMLTRSSFVEGEARYRQLLRASKAEDAAGRLENLEELVSLASSFHSARELLDHAALATNRASEGATPAVRLMTMHRAKGLEFDQVFLPAFENGIIPSTYGDADEERRLAYVALTRGKRHVTISSAQFRRGPSEPSIFIAEIPDHAKERAKHASDRQGRPQLSPQRAQALRDLRARMRSF
;
A
#
# COMPACT_ATOMS: atom_id res chain seq x y z
N MET A 1 -5.03 -0.75 -30.24
CA MET A 1 -6.28 -0.06 -29.81
C MET A 1 -6.08 0.33 -28.34
N LYS A 2 -5.76 1.60 -28.07
CA LYS A 2 -5.41 2.12 -26.74
C LYS A 2 -6.69 2.28 -25.90
N MET A 3 -6.80 1.62 -24.76
CA MET A 3 -7.83 1.95 -23.76
C MET A 3 -7.29 3.05 -22.86
N SER A 4 -7.87 4.24 -23.00
CA SER A 4 -7.72 5.36 -22.06
C SER A 4 -8.70 5.17 -20.90
N SER A 5 -8.20 5.04 -19.66
CA SER A 5 -9.05 5.17 -18.48
C SER A 5 -9.34 6.65 -18.23
N HIS A 6 -10.58 7.06 -18.42
CA HIS A 6 -11.09 8.33 -17.93
C HIS A 6 -11.24 8.28 -16.40
N ALA A 7 -10.17 8.64 -15.70
CA ALA A 7 -10.28 9.26 -14.38
C ALA A 7 -9.96 10.74 -14.58
N VAL A 8 -10.79 11.60 -13.97
CA VAL A 8 -10.87 13.06 -14.13
C VAL A 8 -9.47 13.72 -14.11
N ARG A 9 -8.87 13.92 -15.30
CA ARG A 9 -7.81 14.90 -15.52
C ARG A 9 -8.49 16.25 -15.61
N ALA A 10 -8.59 16.94 -14.48
CA ALA A 10 -8.55 18.39 -14.53
C ALA A 10 -7.19 18.75 -15.16
N GLN A 11 -7.20 19.20 -16.42
CA GLN A 11 -6.02 19.69 -17.10
C GLN A 11 -5.48 20.89 -16.31
N ARG A 12 -4.50 20.66 -15.45
CA ARG A 12 -3.55 21.69 -15.03
C ARG A 12 -2.35 21.59 -15.96
N VAL A 13 -2.20 22.57 -16.82
CA VAL A 13 -0.94 22.83 -17.51
C VAL A 13 -0.06 23.49 -16.46
N GLU A 14 0.78 22.70 -15.82
CA GLU A 14 1.85 23.25 -14.98
C GLU A 14 3.02 23.65 -15.89
N PRO A 15 3.56 24.88 -15.75
CA PRO A 15 4.78 25.28 -16.45
C PRO A 15 5.92 24.32 -16.11
N CYS A 16 6.85 24.13 -17.04
CA CYS A 16 8.00 23.21 -16.94
C CYS A 16 8.98 23.52 -15.77
N ALA A 17 8.65 24.50 -14.92
CA ALA A 17 9.45 24.99 -13.80
C ALA A 17 8.66 25.14 -12.48
N SER A 18 7.36 24.83 -12.40
CA SER A 18 6.66 24.87 -11.11
C SER A 18 6.93 23.59 -10.33
N LEU A 19 7.73 23.68 -9.27
CA LEU A 19 7.69 22.67 -8.22
C LEU A 19 6.25 22.62 -7.67
N ASP A 20 5.71 21.42 -7.48
CA ASP A 20 4.42 21.15 -6.85
C ASP A 20 4.28 21.98 -5.54
N ASP A 21 3.58 23.14 -5.55
CA ASP A 21 3.35 23.95 -4.32
C ASP A 21 2.21 23.34 -3.51
N PHE A 22 2.56 22.50 -2.54
CA PHE A 22 1.61 21.84 -1.63
C PHE A 22 1.99 22.15 -0.18
N PRO A 23 1.43 23.21 0.43
CA PRO A 23 1.71 23.54 1.82
C PRO A 23 1.21 22.40 2.72
N THR A 24 2.11 21.85 3.54
CA THR A 24 1.72 20.84 4.53
C THR A 24 0.80 21.49 5.56
N PRO A 25 -0.43 20.99 5.75
CA PRO A 25 -1.30 21.55 6.78
C PRO A 25 -0.76 21.22 8.17
N CYS A 26 -0.92 22.14 9.14
CA CYS A 26 -0.40 21.96 10.50
C CYS A 26 -0.84 20.63 11.12
N TRP A 27 -2.11 20.24 10.93
CA TRP A 27 -2.61 18.97 11.44
C TRP A 27 -1.84 17.75 10.90
N GLY A 28 -1.31 17.81 9.67
CA GLY A 28 -0.56 16.71 9.08
C GLY A 28 0.78 16.49 9.79
N ALA A 29 1.46 17.57 10.16
CA ALA A 29 2.69 17.50 10.96
C ALA A 29 2.40 16.99 12.38
N ARG A 30 1.31 17.46 13.02
CA ARG A 30 0.90 16.95 14.35
C ARG A 30 0.55 15.47 14.31
N ALA A 31 -0.23 15.03 13.32
CA ALA A 31 -0.59 13.62 13.15
C ALA A 31 0.64 12.72 12.97
N LEU A 32 1.67 13.16 12.24
CA LEU A 32 2.92 12.43 12.16
C LEU A 32 3.52 12.22 13.56
N VAL A 33 3.58 13.26 14.39
CA VAL A 33 4.23 13.17 15.70
C VAL A 33 3.37 12.39 16.70
N GLU A 34 2.09 12.74 16.82
CA GLU A 34 1.17 12.27 17.86
C GLU A 34 0.55 10.90 17.56
N GLU A 35 0.28 10.60 16.28
CA GLU A 35 -0.43 9.38 15.90
C GLU A 35 0.49 8.34 15.28
N VAL A 36 1.54 8.76 14.56
CA VAL A 36 2.46 7.82 13.91
C VAL A 36 3.67 7.54 14.80
N LEU A 37 4.48 8.57 15.08
CA LEU A 37 5.73 8.39 15.82
C LEU A 37 5.48 7.91 17.25
N ALA A 38 4.57 8.55 17.98
CA ALA A 38 4.26 8.20 19.37
C ALA A 38 3.64 6.80 19.55
N GLN A 39 3.03 6.23 18.51
CA GLN A 39 2.41 4.89 18.57
C GLN A 39 3.32 3.77 18.04
N THR A 40 4.50 4.11 17.53
CA THR A 40 5.48 3.13 17.06
C THR A 40 6.62 2.97 18.06
N ASP A 41 7.37 1.88 17.96
CA ASP A 41 8.57 1.64 18.79
C ASP A 41 9.69 2.68 18.56
N ILE A 42 9.55 3.52 17.53
CA ILE A 42 10.45 4.65 17.25
C ILE A 42 10.27 5.76 18.29
N GLY A 43 9.04 6.02 18.73
CA GLY A 43 8.69 7.14 19.58
C GLY A 43 8.98 8.51 18.94
N VAL A 44 9.01 9.56 19.77
CA VAL A 44 9.35 10.93 19.36
C VAL A 44 10.78 11.25 19.82
N PRO A 45 11.82 10.96 19.01
CA PRO A 45 13.21 11.17 19.43
C PRO A 45 13.52 12.65 19.60
N GLN A 46 14.32 12.97 20.62
CA GLN A 46 14.96 14.28 20.76
C GLN A 46 16.26 14.32 19.96
N GLY A 47 16.58 15.48 19.37
CA GLY A 47 17.77 15.68 18.56
C GLY A 47 17.68 16.91 17.66
N ARG A 48 18.68 17.10 16.81
CA ARG A 48 18.69 18.16 15.80
C ARG A 48 17.75 17.82 14.65
N VAL A 49 16.67 18.59 14.51
CA VAL A 49 15.65 18.38 13.47
C VAL A 49 15.92 19.27 12.26
N SER A 50 15.73 18.72 11.06
CA SER A 50 15.72 19.47 9.82
C SER A 50 14.50 19.18 8.95
N GLU A 51 13.94 20.25 8.38
CA GLU A 51 12.96 20.21 7.29
C GLU A 51 13.59 20.72 5.98
N PRO A 52 14.03 19.81 5.09
CA PRO A 52 14.81 20.16 3.91
C PRO A 52 14.02 20.65 2.69
N ALA A 53 12.70 20.52 2.69
CA ALA A 53 11.80 21.06 1.67
C ALA A 53 10.72 21.90 2.37
N SER A 54 11.15 22.97 3.04
CA SER A 54 10.29 23.72 3.95
C SER A 54 9.24 24.58 3.26
N ASN A 55 9.39 24.85 1.95
CA ASN A 55 8.58 25.82 1.23
C ASN A 55 8.54 27.14 2.05
N ARG A 56 7.39 27.77 2.28
CA ARG A 56 7.23 28.94 3.18
C ARG A 56 7.19 28.57 4.69
N GLY A 57 7.79 27.47 5.10
CA GLY A 57 7.91 27.04 6.50
C GLY A 57 6.59 26.60 7.15
N TYR A 58 5.64 26.06 6.38
CA TYR A 58 4.33 25.64 6.92
C TYR A 58 4.45 24.49 7.93
N MET A 59 5.18 23.42 7.58
CA MET A 59 5.41 22.31 8.49
C MET A 59 6.39 22.71 9.60
N SER A 60 7.38 23.56 9.31
CA SER A 60 8.46 23.90 10.25
C SER A 60 7.93 24.61 11.48
N ARG A 61 6.97 25.53 11.26
CA ARG A 61 6.25 26.21 12.32
C ARG A 61 5.55 25.25 13.27
N THR A 62 4.94 24.19 12.72
CA THR A 62 4.31 23.17 13.55
C THR A 62 5.32 22.25 14.22
N LEU A 63 6.42 21.88 13.55
CA LEU A 63 7.47 21.06 14.16
C LEU A 63 8.14 21.77 15.36
N LYS A 64 8.23 23.11 15.33
CA LYS A 64 8.68 23.95 16.46
C LYS A 64 7.81 23.80 17.72
N GLU A 65 6.61 23.21 17.64
CA GLU A 65 5.78 22.86 18.82
C GLU A 65 6.38 21.66 19.61
N TYR A 66 7.14 20.78 18.95
CA TYR A 66 7.67 19.53 19.52
C TYR A 66 9.18 19.55 19.72
N TRP A 67 9.91 20.35 18.95
CA TRP A 67 11.36 20.48 19.05
C TRP A 67 11.80 21.93 19.26
N PRO A 68 12.74 22.21 20.18
CA PRO A 68 13.21 23.57 20.47
C PRO A 68 13.83 24.30 19.28
N ALA A 69 14.41 23.56 18.34
CA ALA A 69 15.04 24.11 17.14
C ALA A 69 14.79 23.19 15.95
N VAL A 70 14.30 23.78 14.85
CA VAL A 70 14.07 23.11 13.57
C VAL A 70 14.83 23.88 12.51
N THR A 71 15.78 23.21 11.86
CA THR A 71 16.57 23.79 10.76
C THR A 71 15.83 23.62 9.45
N THR A 72 15.57 24.71 8.75
CA THR A 72 14.81 24.70 7.51
C THR A 72 15.72 24.95 6.31
N ALA A 73 15.43 24.25 5.22
CA ALA A 73 16.10 24.37 3.94
C ALA A 73 15.10 24.15 2.81
N ASP A 74 15.43 24.63 1.62
CA ASP A 74 14.66 24.38 0.42
C ASP A 74 15.57 24.48 -0.82
N ILE A 75 15.19 23.77 -1.87
CA ILE A 75 15.86 23.85 -3.18
C ILE A 75 15.44 25.11 -3.96
N PHE A 76 14.36 25.77 -3.54
CA PHE A 76 13.83 26.99 -4.14
C PHE A 76 13.79 28.14 -3.13
N ASP A 77 14.15 29.34 -3.60
CA ASP A 77 14.18 30.55 -2.77
C ASP A 77 12.83 31.27 -2.76
N TYR A 78 12.04 31.02 -1.71
CA TYR A 78 10.71 31.61 -1.54
C TYR A 78 10.72 33.04 -0.95
N ARG A 79 11.89 33.67 -0.69
CA ARG A 79 12.00 34.98 -0.01
C ARG A 79 11.35 36.16 -0.75
N ALA A 80 10.96 35.98 -2.01
CA ALA A 80 10.23 37.00 -2.77
C ALA A 80 8.75 37.14 -2.38
N ASP A 81 8.21 36.23 -1.55
CA ASP A 81 6.83 36.26 -1.06
C ASP A 81 6.72 37.07 0.25
N PRO A 82 6.00 38.22 0.27
CA PRO A 82 5.97 39.14 1.41
C PRO A 82 5.25 38.63 2.66
N GLU A 83 4.50 37.52 2.58
CA GLU A 83 3.74 36.99 3.69
C GLU A 83 4.49 35.85 4.42
N THR A 84 5.20 36.22 5.48
CA THR A 84 5.63 35.33 6.59
C THR A 84 6.81 34.37 6.37
N ILE A 85 7.95 34.89 5.92
CA ILE A 85 9.22 34.14 5.94
C ILE A 85 10.16 34.72 7.01
N ASP A 86 10.59 33.89 7.96
CA ASP A 86 11.69 34.24 8.87
C ASP A 86 13.00 34.30 8.03
N PRO A 87 13.72 35.44 8.01
CA PRO A 87 14.95 35.58 7.23
C PRO A 87 16.04 34.56 7.60
N GLN A 88 15.94 33.90 8.76
CA GLN A 88 16.87 32.88 9.24
C GLN A 88 16.50 31.46 8.78
N ASP A 89 15.27 31.23 8.29
CA ASP A 89 14.72 29.89 8.01
C ASP A 89 15.09 29.35 6.59
N PHE A 90 16.10 29.87 5.87
CA PHE A 90 16.48 29.36 4.54
C PHE A 90 17.98 29.35 4.33
N VAL A 91 18.63 28.19 4.53
CA VAL A 91 20.09 28.19 4.64
C VAL A 91 20.85 27.51 3.49
N ALA A 92 20.26 26.59 2.72
CA ALA A 92 20.95 26.02 1.55
C ALA A 92 20.06 25.08 0.75
N ASP A 93 20.42 24.86 -0.52
CA ASP A 93 19.95 23.72 -1.30
C ASP A 93 20.39 22.42 -0.58
N PHE A 94 19.41 21.65 -0.07
CA PHE A 94 19.66 20.41 0.65
C PHE A 94 20.27 19.31 -0.23
N LEU A 95 19.97 19.33 -1.54
CA LEU A 95 20.48 18.36 -2.51
C LEU A 95 21.88 18.74 -3.01
N ALA A 96 22.30 20.00 -2.83
CA ALA A 96 23.63 20.43 -3.21
C ALA A 96 24.72 19.78 -2.34
N PRO A 97 25.87 19.39 -2.93
CA PRO A 97 27.01 18.90 -2.18
C PRO A 97 27.64 20.04 -1.37
N GLY A 98 27.62 19.94 -0.03
CA GLY A 98 28.24 20.90 0.88
C GLY A 98 27.85 20.69 2.35
N ASP A 99 28.57 21.37 3.25
CA ASP A 99 28.21 21.49 4.67
C ASP A 99 27.07 22.49 4.82
N THR A 100 25.84 21.98 4.73
CA THR A 100 24.64 22.73 5.06
C THR A 100 24.32 22.50 6.55
N PRO A 101 23.61 23.42 7.24
CA PRO A 101 23.18 23.14 8.63
C PRO A 101 22.38 21.84 8.76
N ALA A 102 21.62 21.49 7.71
CA ALA A 102 20.90 20.23 7.58
C ALA A 102 21.80 18.98 7.48
N ALA A 103 23.10 19.13 7.16
CA ALA A 103 24.05 18.02 7.08
C ALA A 103 24.35 17.37 8.45
N SER A 104 24.10 18.11 9.54
CA SER A 104 24.24 17.60 10.92
C SER A 104 22.93 17.09 11.53
N ALA A 105 21.84 17.04 10.74
CA ALA A 105 20.53 16.64 11.24
C ALA A 105 20.53 15.17 11.70
N GLU A 106 20.02 14.95 12.91
CA GLU A 106 19.73 13.60 13.42
C GLU A 106 18.33 13.15 13.02
N ILE A 107 17.43 14.10 12.83
CA ILE A 107 16.02 13.86 12.52
C ILE A 107 15.68 14.69 11.28
N VAL A 108 15.22 14.03 10.22
CA VAL A 108 14.78 14.68 8.98
C VAL A 108 13.29 14.45 8.81
N ILE A 109 12.49 15.51 8.79
CA ILE A 109 11.04 15.45 8.60
C ILE A 109 10.67 16.40 7.46
N SER A 110 10.01 15.90 6.41
CA SER A 110 9.69 16.75 5.27
C SER A 110 8.50 16.29 4.45
N ASN A 111 7.99 17.18 3.60
CA ASN A 111 7.03 16.89 2.53
C ASN A 111 7.65 17.35 1.18
N PRO A 112 8.56 16.55 0.61
CA PRO A 112 9.31 16.98 -0.57
C PRO A 112 8.48 16.97 -1.86
N PRO A 113 8.84 17.78 -2.88
CA PRO A 113 8.19 17.76 -4.19
C PRO A 113 8.19 16.37 -4.82
N PHE A 114 7.09 15.98 -5.47
CA PHE A 114 6.89 14.60 -5.93
C PHE A 114 8.02 14.08 -6.84
N THR A 115 8.53 14.91 -7.74
CA THR A 115 9.60 14.56 -8.67
C THR A 115 10.96 14.41 -7.99
N ALA A 116 11.24 15.22 -6.97
CA ALA A 116 12.52 15.29 -6.28
C ALA A 116 12.58 14.43 -5.00
N ALA A 117 11.45 13.95 -4.49
CA ALA A 117 11.33 13.26 -3.21
C ALA A 117 12.32 12.08 -3.03
N ALA A 118 12.66 11.34 -4.09
CA ALA A 118 13.67 10.29 -4.01
C ALA A 118 15.07 10.81 -3.66
N ALA A 119 15.48 11.93 -4.25
CA ALA A 119 16.77 12.55 -3.99
C ALA A 119 16.84 13.08 -2.56
N PHE A 120 15.76 13.67 -2.05
CA PHE A 120 15.64 14.09 -0.66
C PHE A 120 15.81 12.92 0.31
N ILE A 121 15.10 11.80 0.07
CA ILE A 121 15.21 10.62 0.92
C ILE A 121 16.63 10.04 0.87
N ALA A 122 17.20 9.89 -0.33
CA ALA A 122 18.55 9.35 -0.50
C ALA A 122 19.60 10.20 0.21
N ARG A 123 19.49 11.53 0.12
CA ARG A 123 20.38 12.46 0.81
C ARG A 123 20.21 12.39 2.33
N ALA A 124 18.98 12.35 2.83
CA ALA A 124 18.68 12.23 4.26
C ALA A 124 19.27 10.94 4.86
N LEU A 125 19.14 9.82 4.15
CA LEU A 125 19.73 8.53 4.55
C LEU A 125 21.25 8.45 4.39
N ALA A 126 21.86 9.40 3.67
CA ALA A 126 23.31 9.51 3.51
C ALA A 126 23.96 10.44 4.56
N LEU A 127 23.17 11.07 5.44
CA LEU A 127 23.70 11.88 6.53
C LEU A 127 24.49 11.00 7.53
N PRO A 128 25.53 11.52 8.18
CA PRO A 128 26.35 10.71 9.09
C PRO A 128 25.63 10.33 10.39
N ASP A 129 24.79 11.23 10.91
CA ASP A 129 24.21 11.13 12.25
C ASP A 129 22.69 10.85 12.25
N TRP A 130 22.09 10.49 11.10
CA TRP A 130 20.64 10.33 11.05
C TRP A 130 20.16 9.18 11.95
N ARG A 131 19.06 9.44 12.65
CA ARG A 131 18.35 8.51 13.54
C ARG A 131 16.90 8.33 13.11
N LEU A 132 16.30 9.35 12.50
CA LEU A 132 14.94 9.31 11.96
C LEU A 132 14.87 10.08 10.63
N VAL A 133 14.25 9.45 9.62
CA VAL A 133 13.86 10.12 8.37
C VAL A 133 12.37 9.85 8.14
N ALA A 134 11.54 10.89 8.19
CA ALA A 134 10.10 10.83 7.95
C ALA A 134 9.72 11.74 6.77
N MET A 135 9.08 11.17 5.76
CA MET A 135 8.80 11.85 4.50
C MET A 135 7.33 11.68 4.14
N LEU A 136 6.58 12.77 4.19
CA LEU A 136 5.21 12.83 3.72
C LEU A 136 5.25 12.79 2.19
N THR A 137 4.68 11.74 1.60
CA THR A 137 4.62 11.56 0.16
C THR A 137 3.23 11.14 -0.27
N ARG A 138 2.87 11.40 -1.53
CA ARG A 138 1.63 10.87 -2.12
C ARG A 138 1.73 9.35 -2.22
N SER A 139 0.63 8.60 -2.06
CA SER A 139 0.65 7.13 -2.17
C SER A 139 1.24 6.62 -3.48
N SER A 140 1.03 7.35 -4.58
CA SER A 140 1.60 7.06 -5.90
C SER A 140 3.13 7.18 -5.96
N PHE A 141 3.78 7.79 -4.96
CA PHE A 141 5.23 7.81 -4.85
C PHE A 141 5.79 6.41 -4.61
N VAL A 142 5.07 5.58 -3.85
CA VAL A 142 5.45 4.20 -3.52
C VAL A 142 5.23 3.25 -4.71
N GLU A 143 4.28 3.56 -5.59
CA GLU A 143 3.96 2.77 -6.81
C GLU A 143 5.10 2.78 -7.85
N GLY A 144 6.02 3.75 -7.78
CA GLY A 144 7.16 3.86 -8.69
C GLY A 144 8.20 2.76 -8.47
N GLU A 145 8.09 1.66 -9.20
CA GLU A 145 8.92 0.44 -9.10
C GLU A 145 10.44 0.69 -8.99
N ALA A 146 10.97 1.70 -9.71
CA ALA A 146 12.39 2.07 -9.65
C ALA A 146 12.78 2.86 -8.39
N ARG A 147 11.87 3.70 -7.90
CA ARG A 147 12.09 4.64 -6.78
C ARG A 147 12.00 3.92 -5.44
N TYR A 148 11.08 2.97 -5.37
CA TYR A 148 10.84 2.07 -4.25
C TYR A 148 12.00 1.07 -4.04
N ARG A 149 12.46 0.42 -5.12
CA ARG A 149 13.60 -0.52 -5.09
C ARG A 149 14.91 0.15 -4.63
N GLN A 150 15.12 1.42 -4.99
CA GLN A 150 16.34 2.16 -4.64
C GLN A 150 16.39 2.54 -3.15
N LEU A 151 15.25 2.85 -2.53
CA LEU A 151 15.16 3.35 -1.15
C LEU A 151 15.09 2.22 -0.11
N LEU A 152 14.38 1.13 -0.39
CA LEU A 152 14.13 0.07 0.61
C LEU A 152 15.13 -1.08 0.61
N ARG A 153 15.84 -1.33 -0.51
CA ARG A 153 16.97 -2.29 -0.52
C ARG A 153 18.15 -1.85 0.34
N ALA A 154 18.27 -0.55 0.61
CA ALA A 154 19.29 -0.02 1.51
C ALA A 154 19.00 -0.32 3.00
N SER A 155 17.76 -0.71 3.34
CA SER A 155 17.43 -1.06 4.73
C SER A 155 17.93 -2.48 5.05
N LYS A 156 18.80 -2.59 6.07
CA LYS A 156 19.38 -3.85 6.56
C LYS A 156 18.39 -4.69 7.41
N ALA A 157 17.11 -4.71 7.06
CA ALA A 157 16.12 -5.50 7.79
C ALA A 157 16.10 -6.95 7.25
N GLU A 158 16.16 -7.94 8.15
CA GLU A 158 16.25 -9.39 7.84
C GLU A 158 15.04 -9.97 7.07
N ASP A 159 13.99 -9.19 6.80
CA ASP A 159 12.85 -9.57 5.95
C ASP A 159 12.37 -8.38 5.09
N ALA A 160 13.31 -7.77 4.36
CA ALA A 160 12.99 -6.66 3.46
C ALA A 160 12.02 -7.09 2.34
N ALA A 161 12.06 -8.35 1.91
CA ALA A 161 11.22 -8.87 0.83
C ALA A 161 9.76 -9.13 1.25
N GLY A 162 9.49 -9.74 2.41
CA GLY A 162 8.13 -9.95 2.90
C GLY A 162 7.42 -8.65 3.27
N ARG A 163 8.15 -7.69 3.86
CA ARG A 163 7.64 -6.33 4.07
C ARG A 163 7.34 -5.60 2.76
N LEU A 164 8.13 -5.89 1.71
CA LEU A 164 7.92 -5.35 0.37
C LEU A 164 6.55 -5.76 -0.17
N GLU A 165 6.27 -7.06 -0.09
CA GLU A 165 5.06 -7.68 -0.61
C GLU A 165 3.83 -7.16 0.16
N ASN A 166 3.92 -7.07 1.49
CA ASN A 166 2.86 -6.49 2.33
C ASN A 166 2.56 -5.02 1.96
N LEU A 167 3.58 -4.23 1.67
CA LEU A 167 3.41 -2.82 1.30
C LEU A 167 2.86 -2.67 -0.13
N GLU A 168 3.30 -3.51 -1.07
CA GLU A 168 2.73 -3.57 -2.42
C GLU A 168 1.23 -3.95 -2.37
N GLU A 169 0.86 -4.91 -1.53
CA GLU A 169 -0.54 -5.26 -1.28
C GLU A 169 -1.31 -4.08 -0.68
N LEU A 170 -0.76 -3.38 0.31
CA LEU A 170 -1.41 -2.23 0.95
C LEU A 170 -1.62 -1.08 -0.03
N VAL A 171 -0.61 -0.73 -0.83
CA VAL A 171 -0.71 0.31 -1.86
C VAL A 171 -1.73 -0.09 -2.91
N SER A 172 -1.70 -1.35 -3.33
CA SER A 172 -2.65 -1.87 -4.28
C SER A 172 -4.09 -1.84 -3.74
N LEU A 173 -4.28 -2.19 -2.47
CA LEU A 173 -5.57 -2.07 -1.79
C LEU A 173 -6.00 -0.60 -1.72
N ALA A 174 -5.12 0.30 -1.30
CA ALA A 174 -5.37 1.74 -1.19
C ALA A 174 -5.75 2.37 -2.54
N SER A 175 -5.13 1.95 -3.64
CA SER A 175 -5.44 2.41 -5.01
C SER A 175 -6.86 2.07 -5.46
N SER A 176 -7.53 1.14 -4.76
CA SER A 176 -8.91 0.72 -5.03
C SER A 176 -9.95 1.66 -4.39
N PHE A 177 -9.51 2.57 -3.51
CA PHE A 177 -10.37 3.49 -2.75
C PHE A 177 -10.18 4.93 -3.19
N HIS A 178 -11.23 5.74 -3.09
CA HIS A 178 -11.21 7.14 -3.53
C HIS A 178 -10.75 8.10 -2.43
N SER A 179 -10.69 7.65 -1.18
CA SER A 179 -10.23 8.45 -0.05
C SER A 179 -9.61 7.58 1.05
N ALA A 180 -8.74 8.18 1.86
CA ALA A 180 -8.18 7.53 3.04
C ALA A 180 -9.27 7.09 4.04
N ARG A 181 -10.38 7.85 4.14
CA ARG A 181 -11.51 7.50 5.00
C ARG A 181 -12.15 6.18 4.58
N GLU A 182 -12.38 6.00 3.28
CA GLU A 182 -12.97 4.77 2.73
C GLU A 182 -12.09 3.54 2.98
N LEU A 183 -10.76 3.70 2.85
CA LEU A 183 -9.79 2.66 3.19
C LEU A 183 -9.83 2.32 4.69
N LEU A 184 -9.87 3.33 5.56
CA LEU A 184 -9.90 3.14 7.01
C LEU A 184 -11.21 2.50 7.49
N ASP A 185 -12.34 2.88 6.90
CA ASP A 185 -13.64 2.25 7.18
C ASP A 185 -13.63 0.76 6.77
N HIS A 186 -13.04 0.45 5.61
CA HIS A 186 -12.85 -0.93 5.17
C HIS A 186 -11.91 -1.72 6.10
N ALA A 187 -10.81 -1.12 6.55
CA ALA A 187 -9.89 -1.75 7.49
C ALA A 187 -10.56 -2.05 8.85
N ALA A 188 -11.36 -1.10 9.37
CA ALA A 188 -12.09 -1.25 10.62
C ALA A 188 -13.13 -2.39 10.56
N LEU A 189 -13.79 -2.56 9.42
CA LEU A 189 -14.72 -3.67 9.17
C LEU A 189 -14.01 -5.03 9.14
N ALA A 190 -12.78 -5.09 8.61
CA ALA A 190 -11.97 -6.31 8.54
C ALA A 190 -11.45 -6.77 9.93
N THR A 191 -11.29 -5.86 10.89
CA THR A 191 -10.80 -6.15 12.25
C THR A 191 -11.86 -6.71 13.21
N ASN A 192 -13.16 -6.65 12.87
CA ASN A 192 -14.22 -7.24 13.69
C ASN A 192 -14.27 -8.77 13.51
N ARG A 193 -13.42 -9.48 14.25
CA ARG A 193 -13.52 -10.94 14.40
C ARG A 193 -14.66 -11.31 15.35
N ALA A 194 -15.65 -11.95 14.76
CA ALA A 194 -16.57 -12.95 15.31
C ALA A 194 -16.77 -12.94 16.84
N SER A 195 -17.86 -12.30 17.27
CA SER A 195 -18.50 -12.59 18.55
C SER A 195 -18.92 -14.06 18.64
N GLU A 196 -18.70 -14.69 19.79
CA GLU A 196 -19.22 -16.02 20.13
C GLU A 196 -20.74 -16.09 19.88
N GLY A 197 -21.18 -17.10 19.13
CA GLY A 197 -22.56 -17.24 18.65
C GLY A 197 -22.74 -17.16 17.12
N ALA A 198 -21.65 -17.15 16.35
CA ALA A 198 -21.71 -17.04 14.89
C ALA A 198 -22.54 -18.16 14.24
N THR A 199 -23.55 -17.74 13.48
CA THR A 199 -24.34 -18.56 12.56
C THR A 199 -23.44 -19.30 11.56
N PRO A 200 -23.90 -20.43 10.98
CA PRO A 200 -23.13 -21.15 9.95
C PRO A 200 -22.75 -20.20 8.81
N ALA A 201 -21.45 -19.99 8.63
CA ALA A 201 -20.88 -19.01 7.71
C ALA A 201 -19.72 -19.60 6.90
N VAL A 202 -19.48 -19.03 5.72
CA VAL A 202 -18.31 -19.36 4.89
C VAL A 202 -17.07 -18.73 5.51
N ARG A 203 -16.00 -19.51 5.68
CA ARG A 203 -14.75 -19.04 6.26
C ARG A 203 -13.78 -18.63 5.14
N LEU A 204 -13.37 -17.37 5.14
CA LEU A 204 -12.29 -16.87 4.28
C LEU A 204 -10.99 -16.83 5.09
N MET A 205 -9.92 -17.37 4.53
CA MET A 205 -8.59 -17.37 5.14
C MET A 205 -7.51 -17.57 4.07
N THR A 206 -6.27 -17.22 4.41
CA THR A 206 -5.10 -17.48 3.55
C THR A 206 -4.68 -18.95 3.63
N MET A 207 -3.95 -19.45 2.62
CA MET A 207 -3.47 -20.85 2.59
C MET A 207 -2.60 -21.18 3.81
N HIS A 208 -1.74 -20.24 4.23
CA HIS A 208 -0.91 -20.37 5.43
C HIS A 208 -1.74 -20.60 6.69
N ARG A 209 -2.85 -19.85 6.86
CA ARG A 209 -3.73 -19.99 8.04
C ARG A 209 -4.62 -21.22 8.00
N ALA A 210 -4.76 -21.86 6.84
CA ALA A 210 -5.51 -23.11 6.71
C ALA A 210 -4.71 -24.34 7.16
N LYS A 211 -3.41 -24.21 7.43
CA LYS A 211 -2.56 -25.31 7.89
C LYS A 211 -3.13 -25.96 9.15
N GLY A 212 -3.32 -27.28 9.12
CA GLY A 212 -3.90 -28.05 10.23
C GLY A 212 -5.42 -28.00 10.34
N LEU A 213 -6.10 -27.23 9.48
CA LEU A 213 -7.56 -27.25 9.34
C LEU A 213 -7.96 -28.17 8.19
N GLU A 214 -9.20 -28.65 8.20
CA GLU A 214 -9.78 -29.42 7.11
C GLU A 214 -11.26 -29.08 6.96
N PHE A 215 -11.75 -29.08 5.73
CA PHE A 215 -13.11 -28.69 5.38
C PHE A 215 -13.70 -29.66 4.35
N ASP A 216 -15.02 -29.88 4.38
CA ASP A 216 -15.68 -30.73 3.38
C ASP A 216 -15.57 -30.17 1.96
N GLN A 217 -15.60 -28.84 1.83
CA GLN A 217 -15.58 -28.10 0.58
C GLN A 217 -14.56 -26.97 0.67
N VAL A 218 -13.61 -26.94 -0.26
CA VAL A 218 -12.59 -25.88 -0.34
C VAL A 218 -12.64 -25.22 -1.72
N PHE A 219 -12.61 -23.89 -1.73
CA PHE A 219 -12.50 -23.09 -2.94
C PHE A 219 -11.13 -22.39 -2.94
N LEU A 220 -10.35 -22.62 -3.99
CA LEU A 220 -9.05 -22.01 -4.21
C LEU A 220 -9.17 -21.04 -5.39
N PRO A 221 -9.58 -19.78 -5.13
CA PRO A 221 -9.65 -18.76 -6.17
C PRO A 221 -8.24 -18.27 -6.55
N ALA A 222 -8.14 -17.68 -7.73
CA ALA A 222 -6.93 -17.04 -8.22
C ALA A 222 -5.70 -17.95 -8.28
N PHE A 223 -5.91 -19.21 -8.68
CA PHE A 223 -4.84 -20.19 -8.88
C PHE A 223 -4.15 -19.94 -10.23
N GLU A 224 -3.35 -18.88 -10.27
CA GLU A 224 -2.81 -18.21 -11.47
C GLU A 224 -1.28 -18.06 -11.35
N ASN A 225 -0.56 -18.08 -12.47
CA ASN A 225 0.88 -17.80 -12.48
C ASN A 225 1.14 -16.36 -12.04
N GLY A 226 2.14 -16.17 -11.17
CA GLY A 226 2.44 -14.89 -10.54
C GLY A 226 1.66 -14.64 -9.24
N ILE A 227 0.65 -15.46 -8.93
CA ILE A 227 -0.01 -15.53 -7.62
C ILE A 227 0.39 -16.80 -6.89
N ILE A 228 0.19 -17.96 -7.53
CA ILE A 228 0.69 -19.25 -7.04
C ILE A 228 1.16 -20.09 -8.22
N PRO A 229 2.49 -20.28 -8.41
CA PRO A 229 3.55 -19.70 -7.62
C PRO A 229 3.63 -18.16 -7.76
N SER A 230 4.01 -17.48 -6.68
CA SER A 230 4.39 -16.06 -6.72
C SER A 230 5.60 -15.86 -7.65
N THR A 231 5.69 -14.68 -8.28
CA THR A 231 6.82 -14.32 -9.16
C THR A 231 8.15 -14.23 -8.38
N TYR A 232 8.06 -13.96 -7.08
CA TYR A 232 9.23 -13.70 -6.22
C TYR A 232 9.48 -14.79 -5.17
N GLY A 233 8.60 -15.79 -5.08
CA GLY A 233 8.70 -16.88 -4.11
C GLY A 233 9.57 -18.04 -4.58
N ASP A 234 10.06 -18.84 -3.62
CA ASP A 234 10.68 -20.13 -3.92
C ASP A 234 9.61 -21.09 -4.46
N ALA A 235 9.80 -21.54 -5.71
CA ALA A 235 8.85 -22.41 -6.40
C ALA A 235 8.59 -23.72 -5.64
N ASP A 236 9.58 -24.25 -4.91
CA ASP A 236 9.40 -25.47 -4.12
C ASP A 236 8.58 -25.23 -2.86
N GLU A 237 8.70 -24.04 -2.26
CA GLU A 237 7.88 -23.64 -1.12
C GLU A 237 6.44 -23.33 -1.52
N GLU A 238 6.25 -22.61 -2.62
CA GLU A 238 4.93 -22.36 -3.23
C GLU A 238 4.24 -23.67 -3.63
N ARG A 239 5.00 -24.65 -4.13
CA ARG A 239 4.50 -26.01 -4.43
C ARG A 239 4.03 -26.71 -3.15
N ARG A 240 4.79 -26.62 -2.06
CA ARG A 240 4.37 -27.15 -0.74
C ARG A 240 3.10 -26.45 -0.24
N LEU A 241 2.99 -25.15 -0.44
CA LEU A 241 1.80 -24.37 -0.07
C LEU A 241 0.57 -24.79 -0.88
N ALA A 242 0.71 -24.93 -2.20
CA ALA A 242 -0.31 -25.44 -3.10
C ALA A 242 -0.78 -26.84 -2.68
N TYR A 243 0.16 -27.74 -2.38
CA TYR A 243 -0.15 -29.08 -1.86
C TYR A 243 -0.95 -28.99 -0.56
N VAL A 244 -0.50 -28.19 0.42
CA VAL A 244 -1.24 -28.00 1.68
C VAL A 244 -2.65 -27.52 1.42
N ALA A 245 -2.84 -26.52 0.55
CA ALA A 245 -4.15 -25.97 0.20
C ALA A 245 -5.08 -27.02 -0.42
N LEU A 246 -4.58 -27.83 -1.36
CA LEU A 246 -5.32 -28.93 -1.99
C LEU A 246 -5.74 -29.98 -0.96
N THR A 247 -4.86 -30.37 -0.04
CA THR A 247 -5.21 -31.40 0.96
C THR A 247 -6.09 -30.87 2.11
N ARG A 248 -6.50 -29.61 2.11
CA ARG A 248 -7.47 -29.11 3.12
C ARG A 248 -8.89 -29.58 2.81
N GLY A 249 -9.19 -29.96 1.57
CA GLY A 249 -10.51 -30.43 1.16
C GLY A 249 -10.70 -31.93 1.39
N LYS A 250 -11.70 -32.32 2.18
CA LYS A 250 -12.03 -33.73 2.45
C LYS A 250 -12.82 -34.38 1.32
N ARG A 251 -13.75 -33.63 0.71
CA ARG A 251 -14.65 -34.18 -0.33
C ARG A 251 -14.39 -33.56 -1.68
N HIS A 252 -14.33 -32.24 -1.76
CA HIS A 252 -14.12 -31.53 -3.03
C HIS A 252 -13.24 -30.30 -2.84
N VAL A 253 -12.40 -30.05 -3.85
CA VAL A 253 -11.62 -28.83 -3.99
C VAL A 253 -11.95 -28.23 -5.35
N THR A 254 -12.41 -26.99 -5.37
CA THR A 254 -12.67 -26.25 -6.61
C THR A 254 -11.56 -25.22 -6.80
N ILE A 255 -10.85 -25.31 -7.91
CA ILE A 255 -9.80 -24.38 -8.30
C ILE A 255 -10.36 -23.45 -9.38
N SER A 256 -10.09 -22.15 -9.28
CA SER A 256 -10.44 -21.20 -10.35
C SER A 256 -9.30 -20.25 -10.67
N SER A 257 -9.17 -19.92 -11.95
CA SER A 257 -8.25 -18.92 -12.50
C SER A 257 -9.05 -17.93 -13.34
N ALA A 258 -8.68 -16.65 -13.30
CA ALA A 258 -9.20 -15.63 -14.18
C ALA A 258 -8.33 -15.50 -15.43
N GLN A 259 -8.93 -15.32 -16.60
CA GLN A 259 -8.18 -15.01 -17.84
C GLN A 259 -7.63 -13.57 -17.85
N PHE A 260 -8.19 -12.71 -17.00
CA PHE A 260 -7.78 -11.32 -16.89
C PHE A 260 -7.86 -10.86 -15.44
N ARG A 261 -6.71 -10.49 -14.87
CA ARG A 261 -6.57 -9.90 -13.54
C ARG A 261 -5.42 -8.90 -13.59
N ARG A 262 -5.76 -7.60 -13.66
CA ARG A 262 -4.78 -6.51 -13.83
C ARG A 262 -3.89 -6.67 -15.07
N GLY A 263 -4.39 -7.37 -16.08
CA GLY A 263 -3.66 -7.81 -17.27
C GLY A 263 -4.09 -9.24 -17.65
N PRO A 264 -3.65 -9.75 -18.81
CA PRO A 264 -3.77 -11.16 -19.14
C PRO A 264 -3.16 -12.02 -18.03
N SER A 265 -3.87 -13.05 -17.59
CA SER A 265 -3.42 -13.96 -16.54
C SER A 265 -3.56 -15.40 -17.03
N GLU A 266 -2.55 -16.21 -16.75
CA GLU A 266 -2.50 -17.62 -17.12
C GLU A 266 -2.76 -18.50 -15.89
N PRO A 267 -3.45 -19.65 -16.05
CA PRO A 267 -3.61 -20.61 -14.97
C PRO A 267 -2.27 -21.05 -14.39
N SER A 268 -2.24 -21.31 -13.09
CA SER A 268 -1.06 -21.79 -12.38
C SER A 268 -0.48 -23.05 -13.04
N ILE A 269 0.85 -23.10 -13.17
CA ILE A 269 1.57 -24.30 -13.60
C ILE A 269 1.23 -25.54 -12.75
N PHE A 270 0.92 -25.36 -11.46
CA PHE A 270 0.59 -26.46 -10.56
C PHE A 270 -0.71 -27.17 -10.93
N ILE A 271 -1.61 -26.53 -11.68
CA ILE A 271 -2.84 -27.18 -12.18
C ILE A 271 -2.48 -28.28 -13.18
N ALA A 272 -1.44 -28.07 -14.00
CA ALA A 272 -0.98 -29.07 -14.96
C ALA A 272 -0.35 -30.28 -14.25
N GLU A 273 0.25 -30.08 -13.08
CA GLU A 273 0.87 -31.14 -12.28
C GLU A 273 -0.15 -32.07 -11.58
N ILE A 274 -1.40 -31.63 -11.38
CA ILE A 274 -2.45 -32.49 -10.79
C ILE A 274 -2.79 -33.60 -11.80
N PRO A 275 -2.89 -34.88 -11.40
CA PRO A 275 -3.24 -35.97 -12.31
C PRO A 275 -4.59 -35.77 -13.01
N ASP A 276 -4.68 -36.10 -14.30
CA ASP A 276 -5.91 -35.88 -15.09
C ASP A 276 -7.13 -36.63 -14.55
N HIS A 277 -6.94 -37.84 -14.00
CA HIS A 277 -8.03 -38.59 -13.37
C HIS A 277 -8.56 -37.94 -12.09
N ALA A 278 -7.81 -37.01 -11.50
CA ALA A 278 -8.19 -36.25 -10.31
C ALA A 278 -8.75 -34.85 -10.66
N LYS A 279 -8.83 -34.50 -11.96
CA LYS A 279 -9.34 -33.22 -12.44
C LYS A 279 -10.64 -33.42 -13.21
N GLU A 280 -11.69 -32.72 -12.78
CA GLU A 280 -12.87 -32.50 -13.61
C GLU A 280 -12.89 -31.03 -14.04
N ARG A 281 -12.80 -30.76 -15.35
CA ARG A 281 -13.00 -29.41 -15.87
C ARG A 281 -14.49 -29.09 -15.78
N ALA A 282 -14.84 -28.08 -14.99
CA ALA A 282 -16.18 -27.53 -15.00
C ALA A 282 -16.52 -27.08 -16.44
N LYS A 283 -17.53 -27.70 -17.04
CA LYS A 283 -18.05 -27.28 -18.36
C LYS A 283 -18.44 -25.80 -18.26
N HIS A 284 -17.89 -24.96 -19.13
CA HIS A 284 -18.23 -23.54 -19.19
C HIS A 284 -19.75 -23.38 -19.22
N ALA A 285 -20.28 -22.36 -18.55
CA ALA A 285 -21.70 -22.06 -18.53
C ALA A 285 -22.28 -21.79 -19.95
N SER A 286 -21.44 -21.63 -20.97
CA SER A 286 -21.83 -21.56 -22.38
C SER A 286 -22.37 -22.89 -22.95
N ASP A 287 -22.03 -24.03 -22.36
CA ASP A 287 -22.48 -25.37 -22.79
C ASP A 287 -23.71 -25.88 -22.04
N ARG A 288 -24.20 -25.13 -21.04
CA ARG A 288 -25.47 -25.42 -20.38
C ARG A 288 -26.58 -24.72 -21.14
N GLN A 289 -27.21 -25.41 -22.10
CA GLN A 289 -28.58 -25.10 -22.49
C GLN A 289 -29.44 -25.14 -21.22
N GLY A 290 -29.80 -23.96 -20.72
CA GLY A 290 -30.50 -23.77 -19.45
C GLY A 290 -29.60 -23.17 -18.38
N ARG A 291 -29.77 -21.86 -18.13
CA ARG A 291 -29.33 -21.25 -16.88
C ARG A 291 -29.86 -22.11 -15.73
N PRO A 292 -29.03 -22.55 -14.76
CA PRO A 292 -29.56 -23.19 -13.56
C PRO A 292 -30.52 -22.20 -12.90
N GLN A 293 -31.82 -22.50 -12.97
CA GLN A 293 -32.80 -21.70 -12.26
C GLN A 293 -32.58 -21.94 -10.78
N LEU A 294 -32.31 -20.86 -10.05
CA LEU A 294 -32.35 -20.90 -8.59
C LEU A 294 -33.73 -21.44 -8.19
N SER A 295 -33.77 -22.37 -7.22
CA SER A 295 -35.06 -22.77 -6.65
C SER A 295 -35.81 -21.52 -6.19
N PRO A 296 -37.16 -21.49 -6.25
CA PRO A 296 -37.94 -20.32 -5.86
C PRO A 296 -37.54 -19.74 -4.50
N GLN A 297 -37.21 -20.64 -3.56
CA GLN A 297 -36.72 -20.32 -2.22
C GLN A 297 -35.36 -19.60 -2.23
N ARG A 298 -34.38 -20.08 -3.02
CA ARG A 298 -33.06 -19.44 -3.15
C ARG A 298 -33.13 -18.10 -3.89
N ALA A 299 -33.98 -18.01 -4.91
CA ALA A 299 -34.25 -16.76 -5.62
C ALA A 299 -34.93 -15.71 -4.72
N GLN A 300 -35.79 -16.15 -3.79
CA GLN A 300 -36.41 -15.27 -2.81
C GLN A 300 -35.38 -14.80 -1.78
N ALA A 301 -34.59 -15.70 -1.20
CA ALA A 301 -33.54 -15.35 -0.24
C ALA A 301 -32.52 -14.34 -0.82
N LEU A 302 -32.14 -14.49 -2.09
CA LEU A 302 -31.27 -13.54 -2.78
C LEU A 302 -31.94 -12.18 -3.04
N ARG A 303 -33.27 -12.16 -3.29
CA ARG A 303 -34.04 -10.92 -3.40
C ARG A 303 -34.13 -10.20 -2.07
N ASP A 304 -34.39 -10.93 -0.99
CA ASP A 304 -34.47 -10.38 0.36
C ASP A 304 -33.10 -9.85 0.82
N LEU A 305 -32.02 -10.56 0.51
CA LEU A 305 -30.65 -10.09 0.76
C LEU A 305 -30.34 -8.80 -0.03
N ARG A 306 -30.69 -8.75 -1.32
CA ARG A 306 -30.53 -7.54 -2.13
C ARG A 306 -31.35 -6.36 -1.62
N ALA A 307 -32.57 -6.61 -1.13
CA ALA A 307 -33.41 -5.57 -0.56
C ALA A 307 -32.78 -4.98 0.71
N ARG A 308 -32.25 -5.84 1.59
CA ARG A 308 -31.51 -5.43 2.80
C ARG A 308 -30.24 -4.65 2.49
N MET A 309 -29.53 -5.01 1.42
CA MET A 309 -28.32 -4.28 0.99
C MET A 309 -28.63 -2.93 0.34
N ARG A 310 -29.86 -2.67 -0.12
CA ARG A 310 -30.29 -1.39 -0.70
C ARG A 310 -30.86 -0.41 0.32
N SER A 311 -31.13 -0.89 1.54
CA SER A 311 -31.62 -0.07 2.66
C SER A 311 -30.50 0.44 3.57
N PHE A 312 -29.24 0.26 3.16
CA PHE A 312 -28.06 0.88 3.76
C PHE A 312 -27.51 1.93 2.79
#